data_AF-A0A1C5QRF7-F1
#
_entry.id   AF-A0A1C5QRF7-F1
#
_cell.length_a   1.000
_cell.length_b   1.000
_cell.length_c   1.000
_cell.angle_alpha   90.00
_cell.angle_beta   90.00
_cell.angle_gamma   90.00
#
_symmetry.space_group_name_H-M   'P 1'
#
loop_
_entity.id
_entity.type
_entity.pdbx_description
1 polymer ?
#
loop_
_entity_poly.entity_id
_entity_poly.type
_entity_poly.pdbx_seq_one_letter_code
_entity_poly.pdbx_strand_id
1 'polypeptide(L)'
;MSLTWMNNGFICKDLYVPFVLEKDSDYIDDLKKKYKIVLQQAESAGADDESLKILKKFRNKILKALKCYYKADIEKCNTIIRNLIKDVGEDPFAVNTLDKSYAFPGGAGTEIQFFRCRMGNPSNAYVAKDMLHLPLKLRAKSGNYRFSIPGNPSLYLANSSYGCWIETGFPSENEFNVSPVLLDGTQKVFNLAVSIRDFHALNEFEENRVHCWLKLYMLTAATSYRIKEEGRTFKSEYIISQSIMMACKRLGYDGVAYYSKRVYDEVFARCAINLALFVDYKGDYSELIKHMKMDDAFNFGLYKQLCASLTYRDYELRCARTGFITNIGSYDRQYPYTETKYSDFDKFLFYSWKNKPNGKGKDQIQWGVPVD
;
A
#
# COMPACT_ATOMS: atom_id res chain seq x y z
N MET A 1 16.53 22.12 -12.71
CA MET A 1 17.96 21.73 -12.64
C MET A 1 18.05 20.26 -12.24
N SER A 2 19.22 19.59 -12.29
CA SER A 2 19.40 18.25 -11.71
C SER A 2 19.99 18.38 -10.29
N LEU A 3 19.34 17.77 -9.29
CA LEU A 3 19.75 17.83 -7.89
C LEU A 3 20.66 16.65 -7.52
N THR A 4 21.91 16.72 -7.95
CA THR A 4 22.90 15.64 -7.83
C THR A 4 23.30 15.33 -6.39
N TRP A 5 23.03 16.22 -5.44
CA TRP A 5 23.29 16.01 -4.00
C TRP A 5 22.63 14.75 -3.45
N MET A 6 21.54 14.28 -4.08
CA MET A 6 20.87 13.02 -3.74
C MET A 6 21.82 11.80 -3.75
N ASN A 7 22.89 11.84 -4.56
CA ASN A 7 23.90 10.79 -4.63
C ASN A 7 25.10 11.00 -3.68
N ASN A 8 25.18 12.16 -3.02
CA ASN A 8 26.32 12.54 -2.19
C ASN A 8 26.15 12.05 -0.75
N GLY A 9 25.88 10.75 -0.57
CA GLY A 9 25.79 10.13 0.74
C GLY A 9 24.54 10.47 1.55
N PHE A 10 23.45 10.93 0.92
CA PHE A 10 22.18 11.22 1.59
C PHE A 10 21.52 9.99 2.26
N ILE A 11 21.73 8.80 1.68
CA ILE A 11 21.12 7.54 2.15
C ILE A 11 21.92 6.98 3.34
N CYS A 12 21.23 6.68 4.45
CA CYS A 12 21.84 5.97 5.58
C CYS A 12 20.93 4.87 6.15
N LYS A 13 21.54 3.86 6.77
CA LYS A 13 20.84 2.66 7.31
C LYS A 13 19.80 3.00 8.39
N ASP A 14 20.01 4.07 9.14
CA ASP A 14 19.05 4.52 10.16
C ASP A 14 17.69 4.93 9.58
N LEU A 15 17.63 5.19 8.27
CA LEU A 15 16.43 5.61 7.56
C LEU A 15 15.75 4.46 6.81
N TYR A 16 16.26 3.23 6.92
CA TYR A 16 15.66 2.07 6.27
C TYR A 16 14.37 1.69 7.01
N VAL A 17 13.28 1.55 6.25
CA VAL A 17 11.96 1.20 6.77
C VAL A 17 11.64 -0.27 6.47
N PRO A 18 10.74 -0.93 7.25
CA PRO A 18 9.92 -0.38 8.32
C PRO A 18 10.70 -0.04 9.61
N PHE A 19 10.29 1.03 10.29
CA PHE A 19 10.79 1.35 11.62
C PHE A 19 10.07 0.46 12.64
N VAL A 20 10.81 -0.45 13.27
CA VAL A 20 10.26 -1.40 14.24
C VAL A 20 10.52 -0.91 15.66
N LEU A 21 9.47 -0.72 16.43
CA LEU A 21 9.53 -0.28 17.82
C LEU A 21 8.86 -1.29 18.75
N GLU A 22 9.30 -1.33 20.01
CA GLU A 22 8.71 -2.21 21.02
C GLU A 22 7.40 -1.62 21.58
N LYS A 23 7.39 -0.33 21.92
CA LYS A 23 6.26 0.35 22.58
C LYS A 23 5.65 1.48 21.74
N ASP A 24 4.35 1.71 21.93
CA ASP A 24 3.60 2.80 21.31
C ASP A 24 4.15 4.18 21.70
N SER A 25 4.55 4.32 22.97
CA SER A 25 5.12 5.56 23.53
C SER A 25 6.35 6.08 22.78
N ASP A 26 7.07 5.19 22.10
CA ASP A 26 8.37 5.51 21.51
C ASP A 26 8.22 6.13 20.11
N TYR A 27 7.02 6.02 19.50
CA TYR A 27 6.76 6.44 18.12
C TYR A 27 7.14 7.90 17.85
N ILE A 28 6.71 8.83 18.69
CA ILE A 28 6.93 10.26 18.46
C ILE A 28 8.42 10.61 18.54
N ASP A 29 9.10 10.07 19.54
CA ASP A 29 10.49 10.40 19.80
C ASP A 29 11.43 9.76 18.78
N ASP A 30 11.13 8.54 18.34
CA ASP A 30 11.82 7.95 17.19
C ASP A 30 11.56 8.77 15.92
N LEU A 31 10.32 9.18 15.62
CA LEU A 31 10.04 10.00 14.43
C LEU A 31 10.80 11.33 14.42
N LYS A 32 10.88 12.01 15.57
CA LYS A 32 11.72 13.22 15.72
C LYS A 32 13.19 12.91 15.40
N LYS A 33 13.72 11.80 15.90
CA LYS A 33 15.09 11.34 15.63
C LYS A 33 15.28 11.06 14.14
N LYS A 34 14.39 10.30 13.49
CA LYS A 34 14.46 10.01 12.06
C LYS A 34 14.47 11.27 11.22
N TYR A 35 13.56 12.22 11.48
CA TYR A 35 13.56 13.50 10.76
C TYR A 35 14.79 14.37 11.00
N LYS A 36 15.39 14.30 12.20
CA LYS A 36 16.67 14.96 12.45
C LYS A 36 17.77 14.34 11.57
N ILE A 37 17.83 13.01 11.48
CA ILE A 37 18.79 12.30 10.63
C ILE A 37 18.60 12.68 9.16
N VAL A 38 17.36 12.68 8.64
CA VAL A 38 17.07 13.09 7.24
C VAL A 38 17.65 14.48 6.94
N LEU A 39 17.42 15.45 7.82
CA LEU A 39 17.93 16.80 7.63
C LEU A 39 19.46 16.87 7.69
N GLN A 40 20.08 16.19 8.66
CA GLN A 40 21.54 16.16 8.79
C GLN A 40 22.21 15.52 7.57
N GLN A 41 21.63 14.44 7.04
CA GLN A 41 22.12 13.79 5.83
C GLN A 41 21.96 14.70 4.61
N ALA A 42 20.82 15.37 4.46
CA ALA A 42 20.61 16.33 3.36
C ALA A 42 21.59 17.50 3.43
N GLU A 43 21.80 18.09 4.61
CA GLU A 43 22.76 19.19 4.82
C GLU A 43 24.20 18.73 4.50
N SER A 44 24.57 17.52 4.94
CA SER A 44 25.91 16.95 4.72
C SER A 44 26.15 16.57 3.25
N ALA A 45 25.09 16.19 2.54
CA ALA A 45 25.13 15.87 1.10
C ALA A 45 25.20 17.13 0.20
N GLY A 46 25.03 18.33 0.78
CA GLY A 46 25.00 19.59 0.03
C GLY A 46 23.65 19.87 -0.64
N ALA A 47 22.53 19.50 0.02
CA ALA A 47 21.20 19.81 -0.46
C ALA A 47 20.99 21.33 -0.64
N ASP A 48 20.29 21.69 -1.70
CA ASP A 48 19.94 23.08 -2.00
C ASP A 48 18.96 23.67 -0.96
N ASP A 49 18.87 24.99 -0.94
CA ASP A 49 18.06 25.72 0.05
C ASP A 49 16.57 25.35 -0.01
N GLU A 50 16.02 25.09 -1.20
CA GLU A 50 14.60 24.75 -1.34
C GLU A 50 14.33 23.31 -0.85
N SER A 51 15.20 22.35 -1.18
CA SER A 51 15.17 21.00 -0.61
C SER A 51 15.21 21.03 0.93
N LEU A 52 16.14 21.78 1.52
CA LEU A 52 16.25 21.93 2.98
C LEU A 52 15.01 22.59 3.59
N LYS A 53 14.45 23.60 2.92
CA LYS A 53 13.22 24.27 3.33
C LYS A 53 12.01 23.34 3.28
N ILE A 54 11.88 22.51 2.25
CA ILE A 54 10.83 21.47 2.14
C ILE A 54 10.93 20.51 3.32
N LEU A 55 12.11 19.94 3.58
CA LEU A 55 12.33 18.99 4.67
C LEU A 55 12.00 19.61 6.04
N LYS A 56 12.48 20.85 6.29
CA LYS A 56 12.20 21.60 7.53
C LYS A 56 10.69 21.87 7.68
N LYS A 57 10.01 22.30 6.62
CA LYS A 57 8.56 22.56 6.59
C LYS A 57 7.76 21.30 6.93
N PHE A 58 8.00 20.19 6.22
CA PHE A 58 7.26 18.95 6.40
C PHE A 58 7.47 18.36 7.78
N ARG A 59 8.72 18.28 8.26
CA ARG A 59 9.04 17.87 9.64
C ARG A 59 8.22 18.66 10.65
N ASN A 60 8.33 19.98 10.62
CA ASN A 60 7.71 20.85 11.63
C ASN A 60 6.18 20.74 11.60
N LYS A 61 5.58 20.64 10.41
CA LYS A 61 4.12 20.51 10.26
C LYS A 61 3.60 19.16 10.71
N ILE A 62 4.28 18.06 10.36
CA ILE A 62 3.87 16.70 10.79
C ILE A 62 3.96 16.57 12.31
N LEU A 63 5.06 17.02 12.92
CA LEU A 63 5.20 17.01 14.38
C LEU A 63 4.16 17.92 15.07
N LYS A 64 3.80 19.06 14.45
CA LYS A 64 2.71 19.91 14.94
C LYS A 64 1.35 19.22 14.85
N ALA A 65 1.07 18.51 13.76
CA ALA A 65 -0.17 17.74 13.59
C ALA A 65 -0.32 16.67 14.67
N LEU A 66 0.75 15.92 14.96
CA LEU A 66 0.78 14.96 16.08
C LEU A 66 0.50 15.66 17.41
N LYS A 67 1.18 16.77 17.71
CA LYS A 67 0.94 17.55 18.94
C LYS A 67 -0.51 18.02 19.07
N CYS A 68 -1.15 18.41 17.96
CA CYS A 68 -2.58 18.75 17.95
C CYS A 68 -3.44 17.53 18.27
N TYR A 69 -3.17 16.37 17.66
CA TYR A 69 -3.90 15.14 17.92
C TYR A 69 -3.86 14.76 19.41
N TYR A 70 -2.69 14.76 20.04
CA TYR A 70 -2.54 14.43 21.46
C TYR A 70 -3.17 15.46 22.42
N LYS A 71 -3.55 16.63 21.90
CA LYS A 71 -4.34 17.64 22.64
C LYS A 71 -5.83 17.56 22.32
N ALA A 72 -6.27 16.48 21.67
CA ALA A 72 -7.63 16.29 21.15
C ALA A 72 -8.08 17.34 20.11
N ASP A 73 -7.14 18.10 19.52
CA ASP A 73 -7.41 19.04 18.42
C ASP A 73 -7.27 18.32 17.06
N ILE A 74 -8.21 17.39 16.84
CA ILE A 74 -8.22 16.51 15.66
C ILE A 74 -8.47 17.29 14.37
N GLU A 75 -9.33 18.31 14.42
CA GLU A 75 -9.63 19.17 13.28
C GLU A 75 -8.36 19.87 12.76
N LYS A 76 -7.56 20.44 13.67
CA LYS A 76 -6.32 21.11 13.30
C LYS A 76 -5.25 20.13 12.84
N CYS A 77 -5.14 18.95 13.47
CA CYS A 77 -4.29 17.87 12.99
C CYS A 77 -4.59 17.55 11.52
N ASN A 78 -5.86 17.27 11.21
CA ASN A 78 -6.31 16.94 9.85
C ASN A 78 -6.12 18.12 8.88
N THR A 79 -6.35 19.35 9.33
CA THR A 79 -6.14 20.54 8.48
C THR A 79 -4.67 20.72 8.12
N ILE A 80 -3.75 20.49 9.07
CA ILE A 80 -2.31 20.57 8.79
C ILE A 80 -1.91 19.51 7.76
N ILE A 81 -2.31 18.26 7.95
CA ILE A 81 -1.97 17.17 7.02
C ILE A 81 -2.57 17.40 5.64
N ARG A 82 -3.84 17.84 5.56
CA ARG A 82 -4.48 18.21 4.29
C ARG A 82 -3.72 19.30 3.54
N ASN A 83 -3.22 20.31 4.26
CA ASN A 83 -2.42 21.37 3.64
C ASN A 83 -1.07 20.86 3.15
N LEU A 84 -0.46 19.87 3.80
CA LEU A 84 0.75 19.21 3.30
C LEU A 84 0.47 18.40 2.02
N ILE A 85 -0.65 17.68 1.95
CA ILE A 85 -1.02 16.96 0.71
C ILE A 85 -1.30 17.94 -0.43
N LYS A 86 -1.99 19.05 -0.17
CA LYS A 86 -2.15 20.13 -1.18
C LYS A 86 -0.81 20.71 -1.64
N ASP A 87 0.17 20.79 -0.74
CA ASP A 87 1.51 21.30 -1.02
C ASP A 87 2.39 20.29 -1.79
N VAL A 88 2.09 18.99 -1.72
CA VAL A 88 2.62 18.00 -2.67
C VAL A 88 2.11 18.31 -4.08
N GLY A 89 0.85 18.71 -4.20
CA GLY A 89 0.23 19.13 -5.45
C GLY A 89 -0.33 17.96 -6.26
N GLU A 90 -0.65 18.22 -7.53
CA GLU A 90 -1.16 17.23 -8.48
C GLU A 90 -0.06 16.66 -9.40
N ASP A 91 1.19 16.63 -8.90
CA ASP A 91 2.30 16.03 -9.63
C ASP A 91 1.98 14.55 -9.94
N PRO A 92 2.09 14.09 -11.21
CA PRO A 92 1.79 12.70 -11.60
C PRO A 92 2.60 11.62 -10.86
N PHE A 93 3.73 11.98 -10.25
CA PHE A 93 4.50 11.10 -9.38
C PHE A 93 3.80 10.81 -8.06
N ALA A 94 3.15 11.83 -7.50
CA ALA A 94 2.47 11.79 -6.22
C ALA A 94 1.02 11.36 -6.34
N VAL A 95 0.31 11.83 -7.35
CA VAL A 95 -1.11 11.57 -7.54
C VAL A 95 -1.38 11.27 -9.00
N ASN A 96 -1.96 10.11 -9.30
CA ASN A 96 -2.38 9.78 -10.64
C ASN A 96 -3.52 8.76 -10.62
N THR A 97 -4.13 8.51 -11.76
CA THR A 97 -4.98 7.34 -11.96
C THR A 97 -4.13 6.06 -11.84
N LEU A 98 -4.75 4.97 -11.39
CA LEU A 98 -4.07 3.73 -11.08
C LEU A 98 -3.36 3.10 -12.29
N ASP A 99 -3.91 3.29 -13.50
CA ASP A 99 -3.31 2.85 -14.76
C ASP A 99 -1.95 3.51 -15.07
N LYS A 100 -1.72 4.72 -14.54
CA LYS A 100 -0.53 5.57 -14.75
C LYS A 100 0.27 5.81 -13.46
N SER A 101 -0.12 5.16 -12.36
CA SER A 101 0.53 5.37 -11.06
C SER A 101 1.93 4.80 -11.06
N TYR A 102 2.90 5.58 -10.58
CA TYR A 102 4.26 5.11 -10.33
C TYR A 102 4.37 4.07 -9.22
N ALA A 103 3.32 3.89 -8.41
CA ALA A 103 3.33 2.95 -7.29
C ALA A 103 3.29 1.49 -7.74
N PHE A 104 2.72 1.19 -8.91
CA PHE A 104 2.54 -0.18 -9.38
C PHE A 104 3.25 -0.39 -10.72
N PRO A 105 4.01 -1.49 -10.87
CA PRO A 105 4.69 -1.81 -12.13
C PRO A 105 3.71 -2.05 -13.28
N GLY A 106 4.19 -2.03 -14.52
CA GLY A 106 3.42 -2.30 -15.74
C GLY A 106 2.92 -1.03 -16.46
N GLY A 107 2.76 -1.12 -17.79
CA GLY A 107 2.35 0.00 -18.63
C GLY A 107 0.84 0.25 -18.66
N ALA A 108 0.45 1.46 -19.08
CA ALA A 108 -0.93 1.84 -19.37
C ALA A 108 -1.55 0.92 -20.43
N GLY A 109 -2.87 0.67 -20.34
CA GLY A 109 -3.55 -0.38 -21.12
C GLY A 109 -3.28 -1.82 -20.63
N THR A 110 -2.42 -1.92 -19.61
CA THR A 110 -2.16 -3.05 -18.73
C THR A 110 -3.36 -3.67 -18.01
N GLU A 111 -3.50 -4.99 -17.86
CA GLU A 111 -4.33 -5.50 -16.75
C GLU A 111 -3.81 -4.96 -15.41
N ILE A 112 -4.69 -4.45 -14.55
CA ILE A 112 -4.33 -3.96 -13.22
C ILE A 112 -4.73 -5.02 -12.19
N GLN A 113 -3.78 -5.89 -11.88
CA GLN A 113 -4.00 -7.07 -11.06
C GLN A 113 -3.71 -6.78 -9.59
N PHE A 114 -4.62 -7.24 -8.75
CA PHE A 114 -4.52 -7.19 -7.30
C PHE A 114 -5.05 -8.48 -6.71
N PHE A 115 -4.82 -8.63 -5.41
CA PHE A 115 -5.30 -9.74 -4.62
C PHE A 115 -5.92 -9.21 -3.34
N ARG A 116 -6.92 -9.95 -2.86
CA ARG A 116 -7.52 -9.72 -1.55
C ARG A 116 -7.64 -11.03 -0.83
N CYS A 117 -7.38 -11.03 0.46
CA CYS A 117 -7.53 -12.23 1.28
C CYS A 117 -8.49 -12.02 2.45
N ARG A 118 -9.04 -13.14 2.92
CA ARG A 118 -9.73 -13.25 4.20
C ARG A 118 -9.25 -14.50 4.91
N MET A 119 -9.11 -14.39 6.23
CA MET A 119 -8.83 -15.54 7.08
C MET A 119 -10.10 -16.33 7.33
N GLY A 120 -10.01 -17.67 7.30
CA GLY A 120 -11.11 -18.56 7.65
C GLY A 120 -10.95 -19.97 7.08
N ASN A 121 -11.76 -20.90 7.57
CA ASN A 121 -11.74 -22.29 7.12
C ASN A 121 -12.04 -22.40 5.61
N PRO A 122 -11.41 -23.32 4.86
CA PRO A 122 -11.70 -23.50 3.43
C PRO A 122 -13.18 -23.81 3.14
N SER A 123 -13.90 -24.41 4.09
CA SER A 123 -15.34 -24.69 3.99
C SER A 123 -16.21 -23.44 3.86
N ASN A 124 -15.67 -22.26 4.21
CA ASN A 124 -16.40 -21.00 4.09
C ASN A 124 -16.69 -20.63 2.63
N ALA A 125 -15.93 -21.18 1.66
CA ALA A 125 -16.16 -21.01 0.22
C ALA A 125 -16.50 -19.56 -0.16
N TYR A 126 -15.68 -18.59 0.28
CA TYR A 126 -15.95 -17.16 0.12
C TYR A 126 -16.19 -16.81 -1.35
N VAL A 127 -17.39 -16.32 -1.64
CA VAL A 127 -17.71 -15.82 -2.99
C VAL A 127 -17.18 -14.41 -3.16
N ALA A 128 -17.10 -13.92 -4.40
CA ALA A 128 -16.59 -12.57 -4.71
C ALA A 128 -17.24 -11.46 -3.85
N LYS A 129 -18.55 -11.55 -3.59
CA LYS A 129 -19.30 -10.61 -2.72
C LYS A 129 -18.77 -10.58 -1.27
N ASP A 130 -18.42 -11.74 -0.70
CA ASP A 130 -17.86 -11.83 0.65
C ASP A 130 -16.50 -11.14 0.73
N MET A 131 -15.77 -11.19 -0.38
CA MET A 131 -14.45 -10.62 -0.54
C MET A 131 -14.49 -9.10 -0.76
N LEU A 132 -15.66 -8.45 -0.82
CA LEU A 132 -15.74 -6.99 -0.83
C LEU A 132 -15.46 -6.36 0.55
N HIS A 133 -15.48 -5.02 0.61
CA HIS A 133 -15.46 -4.29 1.87
C HIS A 133 -16.74 -4.58 2.68
N LEU A 134 -16.70 -4.31 3.99
CA LEU A 134 -17.88 -4.55 4.83
C LEU A 134 -19.08 -3.72 4.33
N PRO A 135 -20.26 -4.32 4.18
CA PRO A 135 -21.49 -3.59 3.90
C PRO A 135 -21.79 -2.57 4.99
N LEU A 136 -22.51 -1.50 4.66
CA LEU A 136 -22.84 -0.41 5.60
C LEU A 136 -23.45 -0.93 6.91
N LYS A 137 -24.39 -1.87 6.81
CA LYS A 137 -25.06 -2.52 7.95
C LYS A 137 -24.09 -3.27 8.88
N LEU A 138 -22.93 -3.67 8.38
CA LEU A 138 -21.89 -4.37 9.13
C LEU A 138 -20.73 -3.45 9.54
N ARG A 139 -20.84 -2.12 9.37
CA ARG A 139 -19.75 -1.18 9.69
C ARG A 139 -19.28 -1.22 11.14
N ALA A 140 -20.10 -1.67 12.07
CA ALA A 140 -19.69 -1.86 13.48
C ALA A 140 -18.56 -2.90 13.63
N LYS A 141 -18.39 -3.80 12.65
CA LYS A 141 -17.29 -4.78 12.60
C LYS A 141 -15.99 -4.21 12.02
N SER A 142 -15.98 -2.96 11.54
CA SER A 142 -14.75 -2.35 11.03
C SER A 142 -13.80 -2.01 12.17
N GLY A 143 -12.59 -2.57 12.13
CA GLY A 143 -11.53 -2.25 13.08
C GLY A 143 -10.84 -0.90 12.82
N ASN A 144 -9.78 -0.66 13.60
CA ASN A 144 -8.89 0.49 13.48
C ASN A 144 -7.63 0.11 12.68
N TYR A 145 -7.47 0.63 11.45
CA TYR A 145 -6.35 0.28 10.58
C TYR A 145 -5.59 1.51 10.06
N ARG A 146 -4.47 1.30 9.38
CA ARG A 146 -3.54 2.37 8.96
C ARG A 146 -4.23 3.47 8.13
N PHE A 147 -5.09 3.08 7.20
CA PHE A 147 -5.80 3.99 6.29
C PHE A 147 -7.32 3.83 6.37
N SER A 148 -7.85 3.56 7.55
CA SER A 148 -9.28 3.57 7.84
C SER A 148 -9.50 3.89 9.31
N ILE A 149 -10.70 4.34 9.65
CA ILE A 149 -11.10 4.62 11.03
C ILE A 149 -12.35 3.80 11.37
N PRO A 150 -12.63 3.53 12.65
CA PRO A 150 -13.86 2.85 13.05
C PRO A 150 -15.11 3.47 12.39
N GLY A 151 -15.98 2.62 11.84
CA GLY A 151 -17.19 2.99 11.09
C GLY A 151 -16.95 3.41 9.63
N ASN A 152 -15.71 3.63 9.20
CA ASN A 152 -15.34 4.03 7.85
C ASN A 152 -14.21 3.14 7.30
N PRO A 153 -14.54 1.93 6.81
CA PRO A 153 -13.54 0.99 6.32
C PRO A 153 -12.89 1.48 5.02
N SER A 154 -11.76 0.86 4.70
CA SER A 154 -11.14 0.90 3.37
C SER A 154 -11.10 -0.50 2.79
N LEU A 155 -11.15 -0.62 1.47
CA LEU A 155 -10.89 -1.86 0.76
C LEU A 155 -9.39 -2.01 0.57
N TYR A 156 -8.78 -2.88 1.37
CA TYR A 156 -7.38 -3.24 1.25
C TYR A 156 -7.18 -4.33 0.18
N LEU A 157 -6.20 -4.08 -0.69
CA LEU A 157 -5.70 -4.97 -1.73
C LEU A 157 -4.16 -4.99 -1.66
N ALA A 158 -3.55 -6.08 -2.12
CA ALA A 158 -2.11 -6.17 -2.31
C ALA A 158 -1.79 -6.60 -3.76
N ASN A 159 -0.63 -6.23 -4.28
CA ASN A 159 -0.23 -6.59 -5.64
C ASN A 159 0.21 -8.05 -5.81
N SER A 160 0.20 -8.86 -4.74
CA SER A 160 0.42 -10.31 -4.78
C SER A 160 -0.30 -11.03 -3.63
N SER A 161 -0.47 -12.36 -3.72
CA SER A 161 -0.91 -13.16 -2.55
C SER A 161 0.12 -13.18 -1.43
N TYR A 162 1.42 -13.09 -1.72
CA TYR A 162 2.45 -12.94 -0.68
C TYR A 162 2.24 -11.66 0.14
N GLY A 163 1.95 -10.54 -0.52
CA GLY A 163 1.60 -9.28 0.13
C GLY A 163 0.38 -9.43 1.04
N CYS A 164 -0.66 -10.13 0.56
CA CYS A 164 -1.82 -10.49 1.36
C CYS A 164 -1.47 -11.31 2.61
N TRP A 165 -0.61 -12.32 2.47
CA TRP A 165 -0.21 -13.23 3.55
C TRP A 165 0.54 -12.51 4.67
N ILE A 166 1.50 -11.65 4.32
CA ILE A 166 2.24 -10.89 5.34
C ILE A 166 1.34 -9.86 6.04
N GLU A 167 0.45 -9.18 5.30
CA GLU A 167 -0.48 -8.17 5.83
C GLU A 167 -1.59 -8.75 6.72
N THR A 168 -1.88 -10.04 6.59
CA THR A 168 -2.80 -10.75 7.50
C THR A 168 -2.12 -11.40 8.68
N GLY A 169 -0.78 -11.38 8.73
CA GLY A 169 -0.02 -11.81 9.90
C GLY A 169 0.42 -13.26 9.81
N PHE A 170 0.76 -13.70 8.59
CA PHE A 170 1.26 -15.04 8.33
C PHE A 170 0.25 -16.14 8.72
N PRO A 171 -1.02 -16.06 8.28
CA PRO A 171 -2.01 -17.09 8.59
C PRO A 171 -1.53 -18.46 8.10
N SER A 172 -2.03 -19.51 8.76
CA SER A 172 -1.81 -20.88 8.29
C SER A 172 -2.39 -21.05 6.88
N GLU A 173 -1.82 -21.96 6.09
CA GLU A 173 -2.23 -22.13 4.68
C GLU A 173 -3.71 -22.50 4.52
N ASN A 174 -4.27 -23.25 5.47
CA ASN A 174 -5.68 -23.63 5.48
C ASN A 174 -6.59 -22.46 5.85
N GLU A 175 -6.09 -21.43 6.52
CA GLU A 175 -6.88 -20.23 6.83
C GLU A 175 -6.76 -19.16 5.75
N PHE A 176 -5.89 -19.34 4.76
CA PHE A 176 -5.54 -18.30 3.80
C PHE A 176 -6.34 -18.43 2.50
N ASN A 177 -7.42 -17.64 2.38
CA ASN A 177 -8.29 -17.62 1.21
C ASN A 177 -8.06 -16.33 0.42
N VAL A 178 -7.82 -16.44 -0.89
CA VAL A 178 -7.40 -15.33 -1.74
C VAL A 178 -8.25 -15.23 -2.99
N SER A 179 -8.76 -14.04 -3.28
CA SER A 179 -9.42 -13.70 -4.54
C SER A 179 -8.47 -12.92 -5.45
N PRO A 180 -8.40 -13.26 -6.75
CA PRO A 180 -7.84 -12.37 -7.75
C PRO A 180 -8.80 -11.19 -8.01
N VAL A 181 -8.23 -10.03 -8.27
CA VAL A 181 -8.96 -8.76 -8.45
C VAL A 181 -8.42 -8.02 -9.66
N LEU A 182 -9.31 -7.51 -10.50
CA LEU A 182 -8.96 -6.53 -11.55
C LEU A 182 -9.59 -5.19 -11.23
N LEU A 183 -8.84 -4.12 -11.45
CA LEU A 183 -9.32 -2.74 -11.43
C LEU A 183 -9.31 -2.15 -12.83
N ASP A 184 -10.26 -1.29 -13.13
CA ASP A 184 -10.36 -0.62 -14.44
C ASP A 184 -9.32 0.49 -14.64
N GLY A 185 -8.64 0.88 -13.56
CA GLY A 185 -7.55 1.85 -13.56
C GLY A 185 -7.97 3.30 -13.34
N THR A 186 -9.26 3.58 -13.24
CA THR A 186 -9.79 4.95 -13.14
C THR A 186 -9.57 5.61 -11.78
N GLN A 187 -9.26 4.83 -10.74
CA GLN A 187 -9.11 5.31 -9.37
C GLN A 187 -7.91 6.25 -9.24
N LYS A 188 -8.13 7.48 -8.76
CA LYS A 188 -7.09 8.48 -8.47
C LYS A 188 -6.42 8.15 -7.14
N VAL A 189 -5.16 7.71 -7.17
CA VAL A 189 -4.42 7.21 -6.00
C VAL A 189 -3.29 8.13 -5.60
N PHE A 190 -3.11 8.32 -4.29
CA PHE A 190 -1.96 9.01 -3.71
C PHE A 190 -0.81 8.02 -3.43
N ASN A 191 0.38 8.34 -3.91
CA ASN A 191 1.54 7.45 -3.89
C ASN A 191 2.41 7.67 -2.64
N LEU A 192 2.31 6.77 -1.66
CA LEU A 192 3.24 6.62 -0.54
C LEU A 192 4.14 5.38 -0.70
N ALA A 193 4.16 4.76 -1.89
CA ALA A 193 5.07 3.67 -2.24
C ALA A 193 6.42 4.24 -2.74
N VAL A 194 7.02 5.13 -1.95
CA VAL A 194 8.34 5.71 -2.18
C VAL A 194 9.32 5.22 -1.12
N SER A 195 10.59 5.06 -1.48
CA SER A 195 11.66 4.57 -0.62
C SER A 195 12.87 5.49 -0.68
N ILE A 196 13.59 5.65 0.43
CA ILE A 196 14.88 6.37 0.47
C ILE A 196 15.97 5.66 -0.34
N ARG A 197 15.77 4.39 -0.66
CA ARG A 197 16.71 3.54 -1.37
C ARG A 197 16.36 3.35 -2.84
N ASP A 198 15.28 3.97 -3.29
CA ASP A 198 14.80 3.80 -4.66
C ASP A 198 14.57 5.15 -5.35
N PHE A 199 15.54 5.54 -6.18
CA PHE A 199 15.53 6.78 -6.95
C PHE A 199 15.20 6.57 -8.44
N HIS A 200 14.81 5.35 -8.87
CA HIS A 200 14.62 5.05 -10.30
C HIS A 200 13.62 5.98 -11.00
N ALA A 201 12.60 6.44 -10.26
CA ALA A 201 11.53 7.30 -10.77
C ALA A 201 11.80 8.81 -10.60
N LEU A 202 13.04 9.20 -10.29
CA LEU A 202 13.44 10.60 -10.07
C LEU A 202 13.90 11.35 -11.32
N ASN A 203 13.76 10.76 -12.51
CA ASN A 203 14.04 11.40 -13.80
C ASN A 203 15.38 12.16 -13.81
N GLU A 204 16.50 11.45 -13.59
CA GLU A 204 17.84 12.07 -13.54
C GLU A 204 17.95 13.20 -12.48
N PHE A 205 17.24 13.02 -11.37
CA PHE A 205 17.15 13.98 -10.28
C PHE A 205 16.62 15.35 -10.70
N GLU A 206 15.65 15.37 -11.63
CA GLU A 206 14.93 16.59 -11.98
C GLU A 206 14.39 17.28 -10.73
N GLU A 207 14.72 18.55 -10.56
CA GLU A 207 14.43 19.36 -9.37
C GLU A 207 12.99 19.27 -8.87
N ASN A 208 11.99 19.46 -9.74
CA ASN A 208 10.58 19.36 -9.36
C ASN A 208 10.21 17.95 -8.88
N ARG A 209 10.73 16.93 -9.56
CA ARG A 209 10.51 15.53 -9.22
C ARG A 209 11.14 15.17 -7.87
N VAL A 210 12.36 15.62 -7.62
CA VAL A 210 13.06 15.44 -6.33
C VAL A 210 12.31 16.18 -5.22
N HIS A 211 11.91 17.43 -5.44
CA HIS A 211 11.10 18.18 -4.48
C HIS A 211 9.78 17.48 -4.14
N CYS A 212 9.08 16.96 -5.15
CA CYS A 212 7.88 16.15 -4.95
C CYS A 212 8.18 14.89 -4.12
N TRP A 213 9.25 14.18 -4.47
CA TRP A 213 9.70 12.99 -3.76
C TRP A 213 10.07 13.26 -2.30
N LEU A 214 10.77 14.36 -1.98
CA LEU A 214 11.11 14.74 -0.60
C LEU A 214 9.84 14.94 0.25
N LYS A 215 8.82 15.59 -0.31
CA LYS A 215 7.53 15.78 0.37
C LYS A 215 6.84 14.44 0.64
N LEU A 216 6.79 13.54 -0.34
CA LEU A 216 6.22 12.20 -0.21
C LEU A 216 7.00 11.35 0.80
N TYR A 217 8.33 11.40 0.76
CA TYR A 217 9.20 10.65 1.65
C TYR A 217 8.99 11.07 3.12
N MET A 218 8.86 12.37 3.40
CA MET A 218 8.58 12.84 4.76
C MET A 218 7.25 12.32 5.30
N LEU A 219 6.19 12.26 4.48
CA LEU A 219 4.90 11.64 4.84
C LEU A 219 5.02 10.11 5.00
N THR A 220 5.78 9.46 4.11
CA THR A 220 6.01 8.01 4.12
C THR A 220 6.76 7.59 5.38
N ALA A 221 7.80 8.33 5.79
CA ALA A 221 8.54 8.05 7.02
C ALA A 221 7.61 8.05 8.26
N ALA A 222 6.71 9.02 8.37
CA ALA A 222 5.74 9.11 9.48
C ALA A 222 4.78 7.91 9.56
N THR A 223 4.55 7.24 8.43
CA THR A 223 3.58 6.16 8.28
C THR A 223 4.25 4.79 8.08
N SER A 224 5.57 4.68 8.30
CA SER A 224 6.36 3.47 8.03
C SER A 224 6.72 2.67 9.28
N TYR A 225 5.93 2.79 10.34
CA TYR A 225 6.17 2.12 11.62
C TYR A 225 5.43 0.78 11.75
N ARG A 226 6.07 -0.14 12.48
CA ARG A 226 5.52 -1.38 13.02
C ARG A 226 5.84 -1.45 14.51
N ILE A 227 4.83 -1.36 15.35
CA ILE A 227 4.99 -1.43 16.81
C ILE A 227 4.58 -2.83 17.28
N LYS A 228 5.46 -3.49 18.05
CA LYS A 228 5.28 -4.87 18.51
C LYS A 228 4.31 -5.02 19.67
N GLU A 229 4.05 -3.94 20.42
CA GLU A 229 3.08 -3.93 21.50
C GLU A 229 1.69 -4.45 21.06
N GLU A 230 1.26 -5.55 21.67
CA GLU A 230 0.04 -6.29 21.35
C GLU A 230 -1.18 -5.76 22.11
N GLY A 231 -2.39 -6.19 21.73
CA GLY A 231 -3.64 -5.86 22.44
C GLY A 231 -4.08 -4.38 22.33
N ARG A 232 -3.36 -3.55 21.59
CA ARG A 232 -3.64 -2.11 21.45
C ARG A 232 -4.89 -1.82 20.63
N THR A 233 -5.82 -1.06 21.21
CA THR A 233 -6.98 -0.48 20.51
C THR A 233 -6.60 0.79 19.74
N PHE A 234 -5.82 1.64 20.39
CA PHE A 234 -5.24 2.86 19.84
C PHE A 234 -3.82 2.60 19.33
N LYS A 235 -3.46 3.20 18.20
CA LYS A 235 -2.17 3.01 17.55
C LYS A 235 -1.61 4.36 17.15
N SER A 236 -0.63 4.87 17.90
CA SER A 236 -0.04 6.19 17.67
C SER A 236 0.53 6.31 16.25
N GLU A 237 1.08 5.21 15.72
CA GLU A 237 1.61 5.15 14.37
C GLU A 237 0.55 5.28 13.26
N TYR A 238 -0.74 5.23 13.59
CA TYR A 238 -1.84 5.39 12.62
C TYR A 238 -2.38 6.81 12.54
N ILE A 239 -1.99 7.72 13.45
CA ILE A 239 -2.50 9.10 13.47
C ILE A 239 -2.28 9.79 12.11
N ILE A 240 -1.04 9.78 11.62
CA ILE A 240 -0.69 10.46 10.37
C ILE A 240 -1.31 9.75 9.16
N SER A 241 -1.30 8.42 9.11
CA SER A 241 -1.86 7.68 7.97
C SER A 241 -3.39 7.83 7.87
N GLN A 242 -4.09 7.87 9.00
CA GLN A 242 -5.53 8.15 9.02
C GLN A 242 -5.83 9.61 8.64
N SER A 243 -5.00 10.54 9.10
CA SER A 243 -5.08 11.95 8.70
C SER A 243 -4.84 12.13 7.19
N ILE A 244 -3.91 11.37 6.61
CA ILE A 244 -3.67 11.33 5.17
C ILE A 244 -4.89 10.80 4.45
N MET A 245 -5.45 9.66 4.88
CA MET A 245 -6.66 9.10 4.29
C MET A 245 -7.81 10.12 4.26
N MET A 246 -8.11 10.75 5.40
CA MET A 246 -9.18 11.75 5.48
C MET A 246 -8.90 12.97 4.59
N ALA A 247 -7.65 13.39 4.48
CA ALA A 247 -7.25 14.48 3.60
C ALA A 247 -7.38 14.11 2.12
N CYS A 248 -6.92 12.91 1.71
CA CYS A 248 -7.08 12.39 0.35
C CYS A 248 -8.56 12.29 -0.04
N LYS A 249 -9.43 11.74 0.82
CA LYS A 249 -10.88 11.70 0.58
C LYS A 249 -11.46 13.11 0.34
N ARG A 250 -11.08 14.08 1.18
CA ARG A 250 -11.52 15.49 1.02
C ARG A 250 -10.99 16.16 -0.25
N LEU A 251 -9.92 15.65 -0.84
CA LEU A 251 -9.35 16.14 -2.09
C LEU A 251 -9.86 15.37 -3.32
N GLY A 252 -10.78 14.41 -3.14
CA GLY A 252 -11.35 13.62 -4.22
C GLY A 252 -10.40 12.55 -4.75
N TYR A 253 -9.50 12.02 -3.91
CA TYR A 253 -8.70 10.84 -4.25
C TYR A 253 -9.41 9.58 -3.75
N ASP A 254 -9.30 8.50 -4.51
CA ASP A 254 -10.00 7.23 -4.28
C ASP A 254 -9.20 6.28 -3.38
N GLY A 255 -7.89 6.48 -3.24
CA GLY A 255 -7.07 5.61 -2.40
C GLY A 255 -5.64 6.06 -2.19
N VAL A 256 -4.90 5.24 -1.43
CA VAL A 256 -3.48 5.41 -1.15
C VAL A 256 -2.73 4.12 -1.45
N ALA A 257 -1.66 4.22 -2.23
CA ALA A 257 -0.71 3.14 -2.46
C ALA A 257 0.47 3.24 -1.49
N TYR A 258 0.94 2.12 -0.93
CA TYR A 258 2.04 2.11 0.04
C TYR A 258 2.75 0.77 0.09
N TYR A 259 4.06 0.78 0.35
CA TYR A 259 4.79 -0.46 0.66
C TYR A 259 4.30 -1.07 1.96
N SER A 260 4.13 -2.39 1.99
CA SER A 260 3.88 -3.13 3.22
C SER A 260 4.93 -2.79 4.26
N LYS A 261 4.50 -2.59 5.51
CA LYS A 261 5.40 -2.35 6.66
C LYS A 261 5.61 -3.61 7.49
N ARG A 262 5.24 -4.77 6.93
CA ARG A 262 5.44 -6.09 7.55
C ARG A 262 6.53 -6.92 6.89
N VAL A 263 7.08 -6.47 5.76
CA VAL A 263 8.32 -7.00 5.20
C VAL A 263 9.48 -6.79 6.16
N TYR A 264 10.56 -7.56 5.97
CA TYR A 264 11.79 -7.42 6.75
C TYR A 264 12.46 -6.05 6.52
N ASP A 265 12.54 -5.63 5.27
CA ASP A 265 13.08 -4.36 4.80
C ASP A 265 12.31 -3.96 3.53
N GLU A 266 12.12 -2.66 3.29
CA GLU A 266 11.35 -2.16 2.16
C GLU A 266 11.90 -2.57 0.79
N VAL A 267 13.17 -2.95 0.67
CA VAL A 267 13.68 -3.50 -0.59
C VAL A 267 12.97 -4.78 -1.02
N PHE A 268 12.38 -5.52 -0.07
CA PHE A 268 11.57 -6.71 -0.31
C PHE A 268 10.07 -6.39 -0.52
N ALA A 269 9.69 -5.12 -0.63
CA ALA A 269 8.29 -4.69 -0.72
C ALA A 269 7.74 -4.60 -2.14
N ARG A 270 8.54 -4.85 -3.20
CA ARG A 270 8.07 -4.75 -4.60
C ARG A 270 6.93 -5.73 -4.93
N CYS A 271 6.89 -6.90 -4.28
CA CYS A 271 5.76 -7.84 -4.31
C CYS A 271 4.81 -7.69 -3.11
N ALA A 272 4.92 -6.63 -2.34
CA ALA A 272 4.05 -6.34 -1.21
C ALA A 272 3.67 -4.85 -1.20
N ILE A 273 3.23 -4.36 -2.37
CA ILE A 273 2.68 -3.01 -2.52
C ILE A 273 1.19 -3.11 -2.28
N ASN A 274 0.72 -2.38 -1.28
CA ASN A 274 -0.68 -2.36 -0.89
C ASN A 274 -1.40 -1.17 -1.52
N LEU A 275 -2.69 -1.36 -1.77
CA LEU A 275 -3.62 -0.33 -2.15
C LEU A 275 -4.76 -0.29 -1.13
N ALA A 276 -4.97 0.85 -0.49
CA ALA A 276 -6.15 1.10 0.34
C ALA A 276 -7.10 2.02 -0.43
N LEU A 277 -8.20 1.45 -0.93
CA LEU A 277 -9.27 2.19 -1.60
C LEU A 277 -10.31 2.63 -0.57
N PHE A 278 -10.69 3.89 -0.61
CA PHE A 278 -11.61 4.47 0.35
C PHE A 278 -13.04 4.07 0.03
N VAL A 279 -13.80 3.72 1.07
CA VAL A 279 -15.22 3.38 0.92
C VAL A 279 -16.05 4.64 1.15
N ASP A 280 -16.85 5.01 0.15
CA ASP A 280 -17.92 5.99 0.26
C ASP A 280 -19.24 5.30 -0.09
N TYR A 281 -20.05 5.03 0.94
CA TYR A 281 -21.26 4.24 0.79
C TYR A 281 -22.33 4.95 -0.07
N LYS A 282 -22.87 4.21 -1.04
CA LYS A 282 -24.09 4.52 -1.80
C LYS A 282 -25.04 3.33 -1.63
N GLY A 283 -25.87 3.38 -0.58
CA GLY A 283 -26.59 2.21 -0.09
C GLY A 283 -25.67 1.32 0.78
N ASP A 284 -25.75 0.01 0.62
CA ASP A 284 -24.95 -0.93 1.44
C ASP A 284 -23.48 -1.03 1.00
N TYR A 285 -23.16 -0.65 -0.25
CA TYR A 285 -21.81 -0.75 -0.81
C TYR A 285 -21.32 0.59 -1.41
N SER A 286 -20.03 0.71 -1.68
CA SER A 286 -19.45 1.84 -2.41
C SER A 286 -19.58 1.64 -3.91
N GLU A 287 -19.69 2.72 -4.67
CA GLU A 287 -19.64 2.70 -6.14
C GLU A 287 -18.32 2.14 -6.68
N LEU A 288 -17.27 2.09 -5.85
CA LEU A 288 -15.99 1.44 -6.16
C LEU A 288 -16.17 0.03 -6.72
N ILE A 289 -17.18 -0.72 -6.25
CA ILE A 289 -17.40 -2.11 -6.69
C ILE A 289 -17.74 -2.19 -8.19
N LYS A 290 -18.21 -1.10 -8.81
CA LYS A 290 -18.53 -1.01 -10.25
C LYS A 290 -17.30 -0.90 -11.12
N HIS A 291 -16.17 -0.50 -10.54
CA HIS A 291 -14.89 -0.28 -11.22
C HIS A 291 -13.91 -1.44 -11.02
N MET A 292 -14.43 -2.59 -10.57
CA MET A 292 -13.62 -3.76 -10.30
C MET A 292 -14.30 -5.05 -10.75
N LYS A 293 -13.48 -6.06 -11.00
CA LYS A 293 -13.88 -7.46 -11.16
C LYS A 293 -13.17 -8.27 -10.09
N MET A 294 -13.82 -9.32 -9.60
CA MET A 294 -13.27 -10.19 -8.57
C MET A 294 -13.81 -11.59 -8.76
N ASP A 295 -12.95 -12.60 -8.58
CA ASP A 295 -13.41 -13.99 -8.52
C ASP A 295 -13.62 -14.45 -7.07
N ASP A 296 -14.32 -15.57 -6.93
CA ASP A 296 -14.42 -16.29 -5.66
C ASP A 296 -13.02 -16.60 -5.11
N ALA A 297 -12.90 -16.66 -3.78
CA ALA A 297 -11.62 -16.93 -3.16
C ALA A 297 -11.24 -18.40 -3.34
N PHE A 298 -9.97 -18.66 -3.60
CA PHE A 298 -9.40 -20.00 -3.51
C PHE A 298 -8.50 -20.11 -2.29
N ASN A 299 -8.52 -21.26 -1.63
CA ASN A 299 -7.70 -21.50 -0.44
C ASN A 299 -6.29 -21.96 -0.83
N PHE A 300 -5.27 -21.38 -0.20
CA PHE A 300 -3.89 -21.69 -0.51
C PHE A 300 -3.47 -23.11 -0.09
N GLY A 301 -3.95 -23.59 1.06
CA GLY A 301 -3.77 -24.97 1.51
C GLY A 301 -4.34 -25.98 0.50
N LEU A 302 -5.57 -25.75 0.02
CA LEU A 302 -6.17 -26.58 -1.02
C LEU A 302 -5.39 -26.54 -2.34
N TYR A 303 -4.91 -25.37 -2.76
CA TYR A 303 -4.07 -25.24 -3.95
C TYR A 303 -2.82 -26.13 -3.87
N LYS A 304 -2.18 -26.19 -2.71
CA LYS A 304 -1.00 -27.04 -2.50
C LYS A 304 -1.29 -28.55 -2.56
N GLN A 305 -2.55 -28.96 -2.44
CA GLN A 305 -2.96 -30.37 -2.59
C GLN A 305 -3.26 -30.75 -4.05
N LEU A 306 -3.33 -29.78 -4.97
CA LEU A 306 -3.58 -30.07 -6.38
C LEU A 306 -2.36 -30.68 -7.06
N CYS A 307 -2.59 -31.60 -7.98
CA CYS A 307 -1.53 -32.17 -8.80
C CYS A 307 -0.92 -31.12 -9.75
N ALA A 308 0.34 -31.34 -10.15
CA ALA A 308 1.08 -30.44 -11.04
C ALA A 308 0.35 -30.17 -12.38
N SER A 309 -0.41 -31.13 -12.89
CA SER A 309 -1.23 -30.97 -14.11
C SER A 309 -2.30 -29.89 -14.00
N LEU A 310 -2.73 -29.55 -12.78
CA LEU A 310 -3.70 -28.49 -12.50
C LEU A 310 -3.02 -27.16 -12.17
N THR A 311 -1.89 -27.20 -11.46
CA THR A 311 -1.21 -26.02 -10.92
C THR A 311 -0.15 -25.42 -11.85
N TYR A 312 0.39 -26.19 -12.80
CA TYR A 312 1.38 -25.71 -13.77
C TYR A 312 0.68 -24.85 -14.83
N ARG A 313 0.36 -23.60 -14.45
CA ARG A 313 -0.30 -22.61 -15.28
C ARG A 313 0.59 -21.39 -15.39
N ASP A 314 0.72 -20.88 -16.60
CA ASP A 314 1.40 -19.61 -16.81
C ASP A 314 0.38 -18.49 -17.00
N TYR A 315 0.67 -17.37 -16.36
CA TYR A 315 -0.11 -16.16 -16.45
C TYR A 315 0.81 -14.99 -16.19
N GLU A 316 0.62 -13.91 -16.93
CA GLU A 316 1.47 -12.74 -16.77
C GLU A 316 1.04 -11.94 -15.54
N LEU A 317 1.94 -11.82 -14.56
CA LEU A 317 1.71 -11.07 -13.34
C LEU A 317 2.29 -9.67 -13.44
N ARG A 318 1.44 -8.66 -13.28
CA ARG A 318 1.84 -7.24 -13.32
C ARG A 318 2.90 -6.92 -12.28
N CYS A 319 2.81 -7.49 -11.08
CA CYS A 319 3.77 -7.29 -10.00
C CYS A 319 5.21 -7.74 -10.35
N ALA A 320 5.37 -8.61 -11.36
CA ALA A 320 6.69 -9.06 -11.83
C ALA A 320 7.31 -8.12 -12.89
N ARG A 321 6.56 -7.16 -13.45
CA ARG A 321 7.02 -6.23 -14.50
C ARG A 321 7.77 -5.01 -13.94
N THR A 322 8.64 -5.23 -12.98
CA THR A 322 9.35 -4.14 -12.29
C THR A 322 10.63 -3.73 -13.02
N GLY A 323 11.21 -4.63 -13.84
CA GLY A 323 12.57 -4.45 -14.38
C GLY A 323 13.67 -4.60 -13.33
N PHE A 324 13.32 -4.97 -12.09
CA PHE A 324 14.22 -5.12 -10.96
C PHE A 324 14.18 -6.56 -10.42
N ILE A 325 15.27 -6.97 -9.78
CA ILE A 325 15.27 -8.18 -8.95
C ILE A 325 14.22 -8.01 -7.86
N THR A 326 13.27 -8.95 -7.84
CA THR A 326 12.11 -8.89 -6.95
C THR A 326 12.12 -10.12 -6.06
N ASN A 327 12.80 -9.98 -4.93
CA ASN A 327 12.93 -11.03 -3.93
C ASN A 327 11.98 -10.81 -2.75
N ILE A 328 11.61 -11.91 -2.09
CA ILE A 328 10.94 -11.90 -0.79
C ILE A 328 11.86 -12.51 0.27
N GLY A 329 11.65 -12.17 1.55
CA GLY A 329 12.43 -12.70 2.68
C GLY A 329 13.20 -11.62 3.44
N SER A 330 14.46 -11.92 3.76
CA SER A 330 15.41 -11.05 4.48
C SER A 330 16.79 -11.04 3.80
N TYR A 331 17.74 -10.26 4.32
CA TYR A 331 19.11 -10.26 3.78
C TYR A 331 19.81 -11.62 3.85
N ASP A 332 19.56 -12.38 4.92
CA ASP A 332 20.20 -13.69 5.14
C ASP A 332 19.54 -14.80 4.32
N ARG A 333 18.24 -14.65 4.02
CA ARG A 333 17.45 -15.65 3.32
C ARG A 333 16.38 -14.97 2.46
N GLN A 334 16.70 -14.87 1.18
CA GLN A 334 15.82 -14.28 0.17
C GLN A 334 15.67 -15.19 -1.03
N TYR A 335 14.49 -15.15 -1.64
CA TYR A 335 14.15 -15.97 -2.80
C TYR A 335 13.46 -15.10 -3.86
N PRO A 336 13.76 -15.30 -5.16
CA PRO A 336 13.01 -14.64 -6.23
C PRO A 336 11.52 -14.93 -6.11
N TYR A 337 10.68 -13.90 -6.15
CA TYR A 337 9.23 -14.07 -6.01
C TYR A 337 8.67 -15.07 -7.03
N THR A 338 9.18 -15.02 -8.25
CA THR A 338 8.81 -15.89 -9.37
C THR A 338 9.12 -17.36 -9.14
N GLU A 339 9.97 -17.69 -8.18
CA GLU A 339 10.37 -19.05 -7.79
C GLU A 339 9.69 -19.49 -6.49
N THR A 340 8.47 -19.00 -6.25
CA THR A 340 7.71 -19.31 -5.03
C THR A 340 6.33 -19.85 -5.34
N LYS A 341 5.78 -20.63 -4.40
CA LYS A 341 4.38 -21.08 -4.47
C LYS A 341 3.37 -19.93 -4.44
N TYR A 342 3.73 -18.75 -3.94
CA TYR A 342 2.88 -17.57 -4.02
C TYR A 342 2.75 -17.09 -5.48
N SER A 343 3.86 -17.03 -6.22
CA SER A 343 3.83 -16.69 -7.65
C SER A 343 3.05 -17.75 -8.45
N ASP A 344 3.29 -19.05 -8.22
CA ASP A 344 2.53 -20.10 -8.90
C ASP A 344 1.02 -20.01 -8.58
N PHE A 345 0.67 -19.67 -7.34
CA PHE A 345 -0.71 -19.52 -6.91
C PHE A 345 -1.39 -18.29 -7.53
N ASP A 346 -0.71 -17.16 -7.57
CA ASP A 346 -1.18 -15.95 -8.23
C ASP A 346 -1.47 -16.20 -9.72
N LYS A 347 -0.57 -16.91 -10.41
CA LYS A 347 -0.77 -17.33 -11.80
C LYS A 347 -1.97 -18.25 -11.95
N PHE A 348 -2.09 -19.24 -11.05
CA PHE A 348 -3.21 -20.18 -11.04
C PHE A 348 -4.55 -19.47 -10.87
N LEU A 349 -4.67 -18.51 -9.95
CA LEU A 349 -5.91 -17.76 -9.70
C LEU A 349 -6.37 -17.03 -10.97
N PHE A 350 -5.49 -16.26 -11.62
CA PHE A 350 -5.86 -15.55 -12.83
C PHE A 350 -6.08 -16.45 -14.04
N TYR A 351 -5.28 -17.52 -14.20
CA TYR A 351 -5.45 -18.48 -15.28
C TYR A 351 -6.79 -19.23 -15.15
N SER A 352 -7.10 -19.74 -13.97
CA SER A 352 -8.36 -20.47 -13.72
C SER A 352 -9.57 -19.56 -13.89
N TRP A 353 -9.50 -18.32 -13.40
CA TRP A 353 -10.56 -17.34 -13.58
C TRP A 353 -10.75 -16.95 -15.05
N LYS A 354 -9.67 -16.79 -15.83
CA LYS A 354 -9.77 -16.55 -17.29
C LYS A 354 -10.54 -17.66 -18.00
N ASN A 355 -10.27 -18.91 -17.63
CA ASN A 355 -10.81 -20.10 -18.28
C ASN A 355 -12.07 -20.66 -17.59
N LYS A 356 -12.72 -19.89 -16.72
CA LYS A 356 -13.91 -20.34 -15.99
C LYS A 356 -15.07 -20.59 -16.98
N PRO A 357 -15.73 -21.76 -16.92
CA PRO A 357 -16.76 -22.14 -17.90
C PRO A 357 -18.03 -21.28 -17.77
N ASN A 358 -18.97 -21.46 -18.71
CA ASN A 358 -20.31 -20.85 -18.69
C ASN A 358 -20.33 -19.32 -18.69
N GLY A 359 -19.40 -18.68 -19.42
CA GLY A 359 -19.38 -17.22 -19.55
C GLY A 359 -18.89 -16.49 -18.30
N LYS A 360 -18.37 -17.20 -17.30
CA LYS A 360 -17.89 -16.63 -16.03
C LYS A 360 -16.42 -16.24 -16.06
N GLY A 361 -15.77 -16.35 -17.23
CA GLY A 361 -14.39 -15.93 -17.40
C GLY A 361 -14.22 -14.43 -17.17
N LYS A 362 -13.11 -14.00 -16.57
CA LYS A 362 -12.84 -12.58 -16.26
C LYS A 362 -12.95 -11.63 -17.47
N ASP A 363 -12.67 -12.14 -18.67
CA ASP A 363 -12.73 -11.41 -19.94
C ASP A 363 -14.15 -11.36 -20.53
N GLN A 364 -15.07 -12.18 -20.01
CA GLN A 364 -16.46 -12.30 -20.46
C GLN A 364 -17.44 -11.58 -19.53
N ILE A 365 -17.11 -11.48 -18.24
CA ILE A 365 -17.93 -10.73 -17.27
C ILE A 365 -17.78 -9.22 -17.43
N GLN A 366 -18.83 -8.47 -17.10
CA GLN A 366 -18.81 -7.01 -17.09
C GLN A 366 -18.03 -6.47 -15.87
N TRP A 367 -17.67 -5.19 -15.92
CA TRP A 367 -17.19 -4.48 -14.74
C TRP A 367 -18.31 -4.36 -13.70
N GLY A 368 -17.97 -4.52 -12.42
CA GLY A 368 -18.94 -4.63 -11.34
C GLY A 368 -18.91 -5.98 -10.67
N VAL A 369 -18.71 -6.00 -9.35
CA VAL A 369 -18.90 -7.20 -8.54
C VAL A 369 -20.38 -7.29 -8.14
N PRO A 370 -21.10 -8.36 -8.52
CA PRO A 370 -22.50 -8.54 -8.11
C PRO A 370 -22.64 -8.59 -6.58
N VAL A 371 -23.63 -7.88 -6.05
CA VAL A 371 -23.89 -7.77 -4.60
C VAL A 371 -25.29 -8.22 -4.21
N ASP A 372 -26.07 -8.78 -5.14
CA ASP A 372 -27.39 -9.33 -4.86
C ASP A 372 -27.31 -10.65 -4.09
#